data_AF-A0A4Z0BCH7-F1
#
_entry.id   AF-A0A4Z0BCH7-F1
#
_cell.length_a   1.000
_cell.length_b   1.000
_cell.length_c   1.000
_cell.angle_alpha   90.00
_cell.angle_beta   90.00
_cell.angle_gamma   90.00
#
_symmetry.space_group_name_H-M   'P 1'
#
loop_
_entity.id
_entity.type
_entity.pdbx_description
1 polymer ?
#
loop_
_entity_poly.entity_id
_entity_poly.type
_entity_poly.pdbx_seq_one_letter_code
_entity_poly.pdbx_strand_id
1 'polypeptide(L)'
;MKLRPPWQSVTASACLGYTFVELLIVLALIALLLGIAFPRYTSAVDGAKERARAQNLDTLRDALDKFRADQGRYPAELAELVQKQYLRKIPLDPVTGTSQWRLVPTAQKADGGMVDILPPEDLLPASPVPAEAPT
;
A
#
# COMPACT_ATOMS: atom_id res chain seq x y z
N MET A 1 39.36 -80.35 -13.49
CA MET A 1 40.09 -79.24 -14.16
C MET A 1 39.09 -78.18 -14.61
N LYS A 2 39.39 -76.89 -14.35
CA LYS A 2 38.79 -75.65 -14.91
C LYS A 2 37.32 -75.37 -14.53
N LEU A 3 37.07 -74.68 -13.41
CA LEU A 3 37.07 -73.22 -13.15
C LEU A 3 35.78 -72.52 -13.60
N ARG A 4 34.98 -72.10 -12.61
CA ARG A 4 33.92 -71.09 -12.77
C ARG A 4 34.56 -69.73 -13.06
N PRO A 5 33.90 -68.86 -13.85
CA PRO A 5 33.91 -67.45 -13.51
C PRO A 5 32.50 -66.92 -13.16
N PRO A 6 32.39 -66.11 -12.10
CA PRO A 6 31.20 -65.39 -11.67
C PRO A 6 31.14 -64.00 -12.32
N TRP A 7 29.99 -63.61 -12.84
CA TRP A 7 29.64 -62.21 -13.10
C TRP A 7 28.13 -62.23 -13.37
N GLN A 8 27.22 -61.92 -12.45
CA GLN A 8 26.92 -60.58 -11.97
C GLN A 8 27.21 -59.53 -13.04
N SER A 9 26.29 -59.38 -13.98
CA SER A 9 26.12 -58.15 -14.73
C SER A 9 25.63 -57.09 -13.74
N VAL A 10 26.58 -56.32 -13.20
CA VAL A 10 26.28 -55.02 -12.59
C VAL A 10 25.68 -54.18 -13.72
N THR A 11 24.34 -54.15 -13.80
CA THR A 11 23.67 -53.20 -14.69
C THR A 11 23.98 -51.83 -14.13
N ALA A 12 24.87 -51.10 -14.81
CA ALA A 12 25.16 -49.71 -14.51
C ALA A 12 23.83 -48.96 -14.41
N SER A 13 23.54 -48.40 -13.24
CA SER A 13 22.43 -47.46 -13.09
C SER A 13 22.71 -46.30 -14.04
N ALA A 14 21.94 -46.23 -15.12
CA ALA A 14 21.92 -45.05 -15.96
C ALA A 14 21.41 -43.90 -15.07
N CYS A 15 22.33 -43.10 -14.54
CA CYS A 15 21.98 -41.83 -13.94
C CYS A 15 21.57 -40.92 -15.09
N LEU A 16 20.32 -41.05 -15.53
CA LEU A 16 19.68 -40.16 -16.48
C LEU A 16 19.54 -38.81 -15.77
N GLY A 17 20.52 -37.94 -15.98
CA GLY A 17 20.43 -36.54 -15.58
C GLY A 17 19.25 -35.87 -16.28
N TYR A 18 18.60 -34.97 -15.56
CA TYR A 18 17.53 -34.11 -16.06
C TYR A 18 18.01 -33.37 -17.31
N THR A 19 17.26 -33.42 -18.41
CA THR A 19 17.68 -32.76 -19.65
C THR A 19 17.54 -31.24 -19.51
N PHE A 20 18.37 -30.47 -20.24
CA PHE A 20 18.26 -29.00 -20.24
C PHE A 20 16.87 -28.52 -20.69
N VAL A 21 16.27 -29.26 -21.61
CA VAL A 21 14.90 -29.04 -22.12
C VAL A 21 13.87 -29.14 -20.99
N GLU A 22 14.06 -30.04 -20.04
CA GLU A 22 13.11 -30.24 -18.96
C GLU A 22 13.14 -29.07 -17.96
N LEU A 23 14.32 -28.54 -17.67
CA LEU A 23 14.46 -27.30 -16.89
C LEU A 23 13.85 -26.08 -17.61
N LEU A 24 13.96 -26.02 -18.95
CA LEU A 24 13.36 -24.95 -19.75
C LEU A 24 11.83 -24.97 -19.69
N ILE A 25 11.22 -26.16 -19.78
CA ILE A 25 9.77 -26.31 -19.68
C ILE A 25 9.30 -25.88 -18.27
N VAL A 26 10.01 -26.29 -17.22
CA VAL A 26 9.68 -25.90 -15.84
C VAL A 26 9.74 -24.39 -15.66
N LEU A 27 10.81 -23.73 -16.11
CA LEU A 27 10.93 -22.28 -16.03
C LEU A 27 9.83 -21.58 -16.86
N ALA A 28 9.49 -22.11 -18.04
CA ALA A 28 8.41 -21.59 -18.86
C ALA A 28 7.05 -21.69 -18.15
N LEU A 29 6.78 -22.81 -17.49
CA LEU A 29 5.56 -22.99 -16.69
C LEU A 29 5.53 -22.08 -15.46
N ILE A 30 6.66 -21.92 -14.75
CA ILE A 30 6.74 -20.99 -13.61
C ILE A 30 6.48 -19.56 -14.08
N ALA A 31 7.11 -19.12 -15.17
CA ALA A 31 6.91 -17.79 -15.73
C ALA A 31 5.45 -17.56 -16.16
N LEU A 32 4.82 -18.56 -16.78
CA LEU A 32 3.41 -18.51 -17.16
C LEU A 32 2.49 -18.35 -15.94
N LEU A 33 2.71 -19.16 -14.89
CA LEU A 33 1.92 -19.09 -13.66
C LEU A 33 2.09 -17.74 -12.95
N LEU A 34 3.34 -17.26 -12.83
CA LEU A 34 3.63 -15.95 -12.24
C LEU A 34 2.98 -14.81 -13.02
N GLY A 35 2.98 -14.88 -14.35
CA GLY A 35 2.34 -13.87 -15.20
C GLY A 35 0.85 -13.69 -14.90
N ILE A 36 0.13 -14.77 -14.60
CA ILE A 36 -1.30 -14.72 -14.27
C ILE A 36 -1.53 -14.38 -12.78
N ALA A 37 -0.67 -14.87 -11.89
CA ALA A 37 -0.79 -14.68 -10.44
C ALA A 37 -0.44 -13.25 -9.99
N PHE A 38 0.57 -12.62 -10.61
CA PHE A 38 1.10 -11.32 -10.22
C PHE A 38 0.05 -10.18 -10.19
N PRO A 39 -0.76 -9.93 -11.25
CA PRO A 39 -1.73 -8.82 -11.24
C PRO A 39 -2.85 -9.02 -10.20
N ARG A 40 -3.20 -10.27 -9.86
CA ARG A 40 -4.18 -10.57 -8.81
C ARG A 40 -3.63 -10.20 -7.43
N TYR A 41 -2.36 -10.51 -7.17
CA TYR A 41 -1.69 -10.16 -5.93
C TYR A 41 -1.61 -8.64 -5.72
N THR A 42 -1.18 -7.89 -6.75
CA THR A 42 -1.09 -6.42 -6.65
C THR A 42 -2.45 -5.79 -6.38
N SER A 43 -3.51 -6.19 -7.08
CA SER A 43 -4.86 -5.68 -6.84
C SER A 43 -5.36 -5.93 -5.40
N ALA A 44 -5.04 -7.09 -4.82
CA ALA A 44 -5.40 -7.38 -3.43
C ALA A 44 -4.65 -6.49 -2.44
N VAL A 45 -3.36 -6.25 -2.68
CA VAL A 45 -2.53 -5.34 -1.87
C VAL A 45 -3.03 -3.90 -2.01
N ASP A 46 -3.34 -3.45 -3.22
CA ASP A 46 -3.84 -2.09 -3.48
C ASP A 46 -5.19 -1.86 -2.79
N GLY A 47 -6.10 -2.84 -2.86
CA GLY A 47 -7.37 -2.77 -2.12
C GLY A 47 -7.18 -2.77 -0.59
N ALA A 48 -6.17 -3.46 -0.07
CA ALA A 48 -5.84 -3.41 1.36
C ALA A 48 -5.27 -2.05 1.77
N LYS A 49 -4.41 -1.45 0.94
CA LYS A 49 -3.90 -0.08 1.14
C LYS A 49 -5.03 0.93 1.18
N GLU A 50 -5.97 0.87 0.23
CA GLU A 50 -7.09 1.82 0.18
C GLU A 50 -7.99 1.72 1.42
N ARG A 51 -8.29 0.50 1.89
CA ARG A 51 -9.06 0.30 3.13
C ARG A 51 -8.32 0.85 4.36
N ALA A 52 -7.02 0.58 4.47
CA ALA A 52 -6.21 1.10 5.56
C ALA A 52 -6.13 2.64 5.52
N ARG A 53 -6.11 3.23 4.32
CA ARG A 53 -6.14 4.68 4.14
C ARG A 53 -7.45 5.29 4.61
N ALA A 54 -8.58 4.72 4.20
CA ALA A 54 -9.90 5.16 4.66
C ALA A 54 -10.00 5.09 6.19
N GLN A 55 -9.53 4.00 6.80
CA GLN A 55 -9.51 3.86 8.25
C GLN A 55 -8.62 4.90 8.95
N ASN A 56 -7.46 5.23 8.36
CA ASN A 56 -6.58 6.27 8.88
C ASN A 56 -7.24 7.66 8.83
N LEU A 57 -7.94 7.97 7.73
CA LEU A 57 -8.69 9.23 7.58
C LEU A 57 -9.82 9.33 8.61
N ASP A 58 -10.58 8.26 8.81
CA ASP A 58 -11.67 8.23 9.79
C ASP A 58 -11.12 8.43 11.22
N THR A 59 -10.01 7.77 11.56
CA THR A 59 -9.33 7.95 12.86
C THR A 59 -8.87 9.39 13.07
N LEU A 60 -8.36 10.05 12.02
CA LEU A 60 -7.93 11.44 12.09
C LEU A 60 -9.12 12.38 12.25
N ARG A 61 -10.21 12.17 11.50
CA ARG A 61 -11.46 12.95 11.63
C ARG A 61 -12.02 12.87 13.05
N ASP A 62 -12.11 11.67 13.60
CA ASP A 62 -12.56 11.45 14.99
C ASP A 62 -11.69 12.21 16.00
N ALA A 63 -10.37 12.26 15.79
CA ALA A 63 -9.46 13.00 16.66
C ALA A 63 -9.64 14.52 16.53
N LEU A 64 -9.88 15.03 15.32
CA LEU A 64 -10.19 16.44 15.08
C LEU A 64 -11.51 16.85 15.74
N ASP A 65 -12.55 16.04 15.59
CA ASP A 65 -13.86 16.32 16.16
C ASP A 65 -13.81 16.34 17.68
N LYS A 66 -13.07 15.41 18.29
CA LYS A 66 -12.81 15.43 19.74
C LYS A 66 -12.05 16.68 20.17
N PHE A 67 -10.99 17.04 19.44
CA PHE A 67 -10.24 18.26 19.74
C PHE A 67 -11.13 19.50 19.68
N ARG A 68 -11.99 19.59 18.66
CA ARG A 68 -12.94 20.70 18.52
C ARG A 68 -13.96 20.71 19.64
N ALA A 69 -14.50 19.56 20.03
CA ALA A 69 -15.46 19.46 21.12
C ALA A 69 -14.86 19.97 22.45
N ASP A 70 -13.58 19.69 22.69
CA ASP A 70 -12.91 20.05 23.94
C ASP A 70 -12.30 21.46 23.94
N GLN A 71 -11.79 21.94 22.81
CA GLN A 71 -11.07 23.23 22.69
C GLN A 71 -11.89 24.33 22.00
N GLY A 72 -13.05 24.01 21.43
CA GLY A 72 -13.90 24.95 20.69
C GLY A 72 -13.33 25.41 19.34
N ARG A 73 -12.16 24.91 18.94
CA ARG A 73 -11.47 25.26 17.68
C ARG A 73 -10.84 24.01 17.06
N TYR A 74 -10.54 24.07 15.76
CA TYR A 74 -9.69 23.07 15.12
C TYR A 74 -8.20 23.32 15.44
N PRO A 75 -7.36 22.27 15.41
CA PRO A 75 -5.92 22.42 15.57
C PRO A 75 -5.32 23.16 14.37
N ALA A 76 -4.28 23.96 14.60
CA ALA A 76 -3.55 24.64 13.51
C ALA A 76 -2.66 23.65 12.72
N GLU A 77 -2.17 22.62 13.41
CA GLU A 77 -1.32 21.57 12.84
C GLU A 77 -1.70 20.20 13.42
N LEU A 78 -1.58 19.13 12.62
CA LEU A 78 -1.81 17.75 13.11
C LEU A 78 -0.89 17.36 14.28
N ALA A 79 0.30 17.98 14.39
CA ALA A 79 1.21 17.75 15.50
C ALA A 79 0.58 18.12 16.86
N GLU A 80 -0.35 19.08 16.87
CA GLU A 80 -1.07 19.51 18.08
C GLU A 80 -1.94 18.38 18.65
N LEU A 81 -2.51 17.53 17.79
CA LEU A 81 -3.31 16.36 18.19
C LEU A 81 -2.47 15.30 18.92
N VAL A 82 -1.20 15.15 18.53
CA VAL A 82 -0.27 14.23 19.21
C VAL A 82 0.18 14.80 20.55
N GLN A 83 0.53 16.09 20.57
CA GLN A 83 0.97 16.77 21.79
C GLN A 83 -0.12 16.78 22.87
N LYS A 84 -1.37 16.98 22.47
CA LYS A 84 -2.53 16.97 23.37
C LYS A 84 -3.13 15.58 23.57
N GLN A 85 -2.46 14.53 23.10
CA GLN A 85 -2.81 13.12 23.28
C GLN A 85 -4.18 12.69 22.71
N TYR A 86 -4.78 13.47 21.81
CA TYR A 86 -5.94 13.02 21.02
C TYR A 86 -5.57 11.92 20.02
N LEU A 87 -4.30 11.90 19.61
CA LEU A 87 -3.74 10.90 18.71
C LEU A 87 -2.42 10.36 19.27
N ARG A 88 -2.21 9.04 19.29
CA ARG A 88 -0.95 8.45 19.79
C ARG A 88 0.24 8.72 18.86
N LYS A 89 -0.02 8.66 17.56
CA LYS A 89 0.93 8.94 16.48
C LYS A 89 0.14 9.27 15.22
N ILE A 90 0.71 10.08 14.34
CA ILE A 90 0.11 10.36 13.03
C ILE A 90 0.20 9.07 12.19
N PRO A 91 -0.91 8.53 11.67
CA PRO A 91 -0.90 7.36 10.82
C PRO A 91 -0.16 7.63 9.50
N LEU A 92 0.45 6.61 8.91
CA LEU A 92 1.14 6.69 7.63
C LEU A 92 0.15 6.47 6.48
N ASP A 93 0.26 7.19 5.37
CA ASP A 93 -0.50 6.85 4.15
C ASP A 93 0.06 5.54 3.56
N PRO A 94 -0.73 4.45 3.48
CA PRO A 94 -0.29 3.16 2.95
C PRO A 94 -0.07 3.14 1.43
N VAL A 95 -0.53 4.16 0.69
CA VAL A 95 -0.36 4.28 -0.77
C VAL A 95 0.96 4.96 -1.11
N THR A 96 1.25 6.10 -0.48
CA THR A 96 2.44 6.93 -0.73
C THR A 96 3.61 6.64 0.22
N GLY A 97 3.36 5.96 1.34
CA GLY A 97 4.38 5.70 2.36
C GLY A 97 4.86 6.94 3.12
N THR A 98 4.13 8.05 3.03
CA THR A 98 4.45 9.32 3.72
C THR A 98 3.41 9.64 4.80
N SER A 99 3.79 10.43 5.80
CA SER A 99 2.91 10.87 6.90
C SER A 99 2.40 12.31 6.73
N GLN A 100 2.48 12.85 5.51
CA GLN A 100 2.17 14.26 5.23
C GLN A 100 0.68 14.42 4.89
N TRP A 101 -0.17 14.26 5.90
CA TRP A 101 -1.57 14.64 5.81
C TRP A 101 -1.67 16.16 5.87
N ARG A 102 -2.30 16.79 4.89
CA ARG A 102 -2.51 18.24 4.90
C ARG A 102 -3.92 18.54 5.39
N LEU A 103 -4.01 19.37 6.43
CA LEU A 103 -5.28 19.99 6.82
C LEU A 103 -5.60 21.03 5.77
N VAL A 104 -6.65 20.79 4.98
CA VAL A 104 -7.20 21.80 4.07
C VAL A 104 -8.43 22.36 4.75
N PRO A 105 -8.39 23.63 5.22
CA PRO A 105 -9.60 24.30 5.65
C PRO A 105 -10.49 24.42 4.41
N THR A 106 -11.60 23.70 4.37
CA THR A 106 -12.63 23.96 3.35
C THR A 106 -13.13 25.37 3.62
N ALA A 107 -12.67 26.34 2.83
CA ALA A 107 -13.04 27.75 2.93
C ALA A 107 -14.56 27.99 2.68
N GLN A 108 -15.30 26.93 2.34
CA GLN A 108 -16.74 26.98 2.12
C GLN A 108 -17.55 26.66 3.38
N LYS A 109 -17.22 27.27 4.53
CA LYS A 109 -18.24 27.64 5.52
C LYS A 109 -17.67 28.65 6.53
N ALA A 110 -18.12 29.89 6.40
CA ALA A 110 -17.82 30.99 7.29
C ALA A 110 -18.45 30.84 8.71
N ASP A 111 -18.61 29.62 9.24
CA ASP A 111 -19.26 29.40 10.54
C ASP A 111 -18.86 28.07 11.24
N GLY A 112 -17.55 27.76 11.28
CA GLY A 112 -17.04 26.57 11.97
C GLY A 112 -16.88 25.34 11.08
N GLY A 113 -16.25 25.54 9.93
CA GLY A 113 -16.10 24.57 8.83
C GLY A 113 -15.36 23.28 9.18
N MET A 114 -15.76 22.19 8.52
CA MET A 114 -15.06 20.90 8.53
C MET A 114 -13.66 21.07 7.94
N VAL A 115 -12.66 20.46 8.57
CA VAL A 115 -11.32 20.38 8.03
C VAL A 115 -11.22 19.08 7.24
N ASP A 116 -11.03 19.18 5.93
CA ASP A 116 -10.82 18.01 5.09
C ASP A 116 -9.33 17.66 5.09
N ILE A 117 -9.07 16.36 5.18
CA ILE A 117 -7.73 15.79 5.06
C ILE A 117 -7.63 15.23 3.66
N LEU A 118 -6.93 15.94 2.78
CA LEU A 118 -6.62 15.45 1.43
C LEU A 118 -5.20 14.90 1.39
N PRO A 119 -5.00 13.83 0.61
CA PRO A 119 -3.67 13.38 0.29
C PRO A 119 -2.93 14.41 -0.57
N PRO A 120 -1.59 14.44 -0.51
CA PRO A 120 -0.79 15.44 -1.22
C PRO A 120 -0.98 15.43 -2.75
N GLU A 121 -1.49 14.33 -3.32
CA GLU A 121 -1.71 14.17 -4.76
C GLU A 121 -2.98 14.85 -5.29
N ASP A 122 -4.00 15.05 -4.44
CA ASP A 122 -5.24 15.77 -4.82
C ASP A 122 -5.05 17.30 -4.80
N LEU A 123 -3.86 17.77 -4.43
CA LEU A 123 -3.41 19.12 -4.76
C LEU A 123 -3.03 19.16 -6.24
N LEU A 124 -4.04 19.16 -7.10
CA LEU A 124 -3.90 19.79 -8.40
C LEU A 124 -3.25 21.16 -8.17
N PRO A 125 -2.17 21.52 -8.89
CA PRO A 125 -1.57 22.85 -8.78
C PRO A 125 -2.61 23.84 -9.26
N ALA A 126 -3.40 24.38 -8.32
CA ALA A 126 -4.48 25.33 -8.54
C ALA A 126 -5.33 24.98 -9.78
N SER A 127 -6.48 24.33 -9.58
CA SER A 127 -7.62 24.78 -10.38
C SER A 127 -7.64 26.30 -10.24
N PRO A 128 -7.44 27.09 -11.31
CA PRO A 128 -7.54 28.52 -11.19
C PRO A 128 -8.96 28.75 -10.72
N VAL A 129 -9.13 29.18 -9.46
CA VAL A 129 -10.35 29.86 -9.06
C VAL A 129 -10.53 30.91 -10.14
N PRO A 130 -11.60 30.89 -10.96
CA PRO A 130 -11.85 32.00 -11.86
C PRO A 130 -11.92 33.22 -10.96
N ALA A 131 -10.90 34.06 -11.05
CA ALA A 131 -10.82 35.29 -10.31
C ALA A 131 -12.13 36.01 -10.61
N GLU A 132 -12.95 36.15 -9.57
CA GLU A 132 -14.10 37.04 -9.59
C GLU A 132 -13.56 38.39 -10.05
N ALA A 133 -13.91 38.77 -11.28
CA ALA A 133 -13.46 40.03 -11.87
C ALA A 133 -14.08 41.16 -11.04
N PRO A 134 -13.28 42.14 -10.57
CA PRO A 134 -13.87 43.31 -9.95
C PRO A 134 -14.60 44.13 -11.02
N THR A 135 -15.94 44.14 -10.97
CA THR A 135 -16.78 45.25 -11.44
C THR A 135 -18.11 45.25 -10.71
#